data_AF-A0A7Z9K5I6-F1
#
_entry.id   AF-A0A7Z9K5I6-F1
#
_cell.length_a   1.000
_cell.length_b   1.000
_cell.length_c   1.000
_cell.angle_alpha   90.00
_cell.angle_beta   90.00
_cell.angle_gamma   90.00
#
_symmetry.space_group_name_H-M   'P 1'
#
loop_
_entity.id
_entity.type
_entity.pdbx_description
1 polymer ?
#
loop_
_entity_poly.entity_id
_entity_poly.type
_entity_poly.pdbx_seq_one_letter_code
_entity_poly.pdbx_strand_id
1 'polypeptide(L)' 'MTDNQPADLLGCYGNKEIHTPHLDKMAENGLLFKNAYCPNAMCSPSRA' A
#
# COMPACT_ATOMS: atom_id res chain seq x y z
N MET A 1 -6.95 -1.85 -6.59
CA MET A 1 -5.49 -1.76 -6.84
C MET A 1 -5.22 -0.35 -7.33
N THR A 2 -4.38 0.40 -6.64
CA THR A 2 -3.92 1.73 -7.10
C THR A 2 -2.73 1.55 -8.04
N ASP A 3 -2.54 2.49 -8.96
CA ASP A 3 -1.44 2.44 -9.92
C ASP A 3 -0.23 3.20 -9.38
N ASN A 4 0.95 2.59 -9.48
CA ASN A 4 2.24 3.20 -9.06
C ASN A 4 2.28 3.77 -7.63
N GLN A 5 1.51 3.22 -6.70
CA GLN A 5 1.52 3.67 -5.30
C GLN A 5 2.53 2.85 -4.46
N PRO A 6 3.67 3.43 -4.06
CA PRO A 6 4.56 2.78 -3.11
C PRO A 6 3.92 2.70 -1.71
N ALA A 7 4.22 1.62 -0.99
CA ALA A 7 3.69 1.37 0.35
C ALA A 7 4.09 2.47 1.34
N ASP A 8 5.33 2.97 1.24
CA ASP A 8 5.90 3.97 2.15
C ASP A 8 5.20 5.35 2.09
N LEU A 9 4.31 5.60 1.12
CA LEU A 9 3.50 6.83 1.11
C LEU A 9 2.30 6.78 2.07
N LEU A 10 1.97 5.60 2.59
CA LEU A 10 0.82 5.41 3.46
C LEU A 10 1.21 5.53 4.93
N GLY A 11 0.36 6.20 5.72
CA GLY A 11 0.53 6.36 7.16
C GLY A 11 0.63 5.01 7.89
N CYS A 12 -0.20 4.04 7.52
CA CYS A 12 -0.17 2.69 8.09
C CYS A 12 1.13 1.90 7.82
N TYR A 13 1.96 2.34 6.87
CA TYR A 13 3.29 1.78 6.61
C TYR A 13 4.42 2.61 7.23
N GLY A 14 4.11 3.68 7.97
CA GLY A 14 5.08 4.47 8.74
C GLY A 14 5.27 5.91 8.27
N ASN A 15 4.57 6.35 7.21
CA ASN A 15 4.66 7.72 6.74
C ASN A 15 4.05 8.70 7.77
N LYS A 16 4.79 9.76 8.13
CA LYS A 16 4.31 10.80 9.08
C LYS A 16 3.96 12.12 8.40
N GLU A 17 4.33 12.29 7.13
CA GLU A 17 4.15 13.52 6.38
C GLU A 17 2.83 13.50 5.59
N ILE A 18 2.49 12.35 5.01
CA ILE A 18 1.30 12.17 4.18
C ILE A 18 0.13 11.70 5.05
N HIS A 19 -0.97 12.43 4.99
CA HIS A 19 -2.15 12.15 5.79
C HIS A 19 -3.12 11.19 5.07
N THR A 20 -3.20 9.93 5.51
CA THR A 20 -4.06 8.88 4.91
C THR A 20 -5.07 8.25 5.90
N PRO A 21 -5.86 9.04 6.63
CA PRO A 21 -6.60 8.60 7.82
C PRO A 21 -7.60 7.46 7.56
N HIS A 22 -8.20 7.42 6.37
CA HIS A 22 -9.17 6.37 6.01
C HIS A 22 -8.50 5.02 5.73
N LEU A 23 -7.32 5.03 5.10
CA LEU A 23 -6.54 3.82 4.85
C LEU A 23 -5.88 3.32 6.13
N ASP A 24 -5.45 4.25 6.98
CA ASP A 24 -4.88 3.93 8.29
C ASP A 24 -5.91 3.23 9.17
N LYS A 25 -7.12 3.81 9.27
CA LYS A 25 -8.25 3.20 9.99
C LYS A 25 -8.60 1.82 9.42
N MET A 26 -8.55 1.64 8.10
CA MET A 26 -8.82 0.33 7.49
C MET A 26 -7.76 -0.70 7.90
N ALA A 27 -6.49 -0.32 7.95
CA ALA A 27 -5.41 -1.18 8.40
C ALA A 27 -5.52 -1.54 9.90
N GLU A 28 -5.93 -0.59 10.74
CA GLU A 28 -6.14 -0.81 12.19
C GLU A 28 -7.30 -1.78 12.49
N ASN A 29 -8.36 -1.75 11.68
CA ASN A 29 -9.55 -2.58 11.87
C ASN A 29 -9.48 -3.91 11.09
N GLY A 30 -8.33 -4.23 10.48
CA GLY A 30 -8.18 -5.38 9.60
C GLY A 30 -6.81 -6.05 9.75
N LEU A 31 -6.29 -6.56 8.63
CA LEU A 31 -4.97 -7.16 8.54
C LEU A 31 -4.08 -6.34 7.61
N LEU A 32 -2.88 -6.00 8.07
CA LEU A 32 -1.87 -5.29 7.31
C LEU A 32 -0.69 -6.22 7.00
N PHE A 33 -0.47 -6.49 5.71
CA PHE A 33 0.67 -7.27 5.26
C PHE A 33 1.93 -6.39 5.20
N LYS A 34 2.91 -6.66 6.05
CA LYS A 34 4.20 -5.94 6.03
C LYS A 34 5.10 -6.35 4.86
N ASN A 35 4.85 -7.53 4.27
CA ASN A 35 5.65 -8.11 3.20
C ASN A 35 4.73 -8.62 2.08
N ALA A 36 4.28 -7.70 1.22
CA ALA A 36 3.52 -8.00 0.02
C ALA A 36 4.33 -7.60 -1.22
N TYR A 37 4.61 -8.54 -2.11
CA TYR A 37 5.44 -8.32 -3.30
C TYR A 37 4.62 -8.46 -4.58
N CYS A 38 4.89 -7.60 -5.54
CA CYS A 38 4.36 -7.72 -6.88
C CYS A 38 5.24 -8.69 -7.70
N PRO A 39 4.67 -9.66 -8.45
CA PRO A 39 5.47 -10.61 -9.23
C PRO A 39 6.24 -9.96 -10.39
N ASN A 40 5.84 -8.76 -10.81
CA ASN A 40 6.52 -8.01 -11.86
C ASN A 40 6.42 -6.49 -11.62
N ALA A 41 7.46 -5.74 -11.96
CA ALA A 41 7.49 -4.28 -11.78
C ALA A 41 6.74 -3.51 -12.90
N MET A 42 6.29 -4.17 -13.97
CA MET A 42 5.60 -3.55 -15.09
C MET A 42 4.09 -3.75 -15.01
N CYS A 43 3.35 -2.72 -15.44
CA CYS A 43 1.89 -2.64 -15.32
C CYS A 43 1.15 -3.86 -15.91
N SER A 44 1.42 -4.23 -17.16
CA SER A 44 0.72 -5.35 -17.81
C SER A 44 1.04 -6.71 -17.15
N PRO A 45 2.31 -7.13 -16.99
CA PRO A 45 2.60 -8.42 -16.37
C PRO A 45 2.33 -8.48 -14.86
N SER A 46 2.20 -7.34 -14.18
CA SER A 46 1.78 -7.32 -12.76
C SER A 46 0.31 -7.73 -12.56
N ARG A 47 -0.50 -7.65 -13.62
CA ARG A 47 -1.97 -7.83 -13.61
C ARG A 47 -2.46 -8.92 -14.57
N ALA A 48 -1.54 -9.59 -15.28
CA ALA A 48 -1.84 -10.66 -16.23
C ALA A 48 -2.29 -11.96 -15.55
#